data_AF-A0AAN5I4C8-F1
#
_entry.id   AF-A0AAN5I4C8-F1
#
_cell.length_a   1.000
_cell.length_b   1.000
_cell.length_c   1.000
_cell.angle_alpha   90.00
_cell.angle_beta   90.00
_cell.angle_gamma   90.00
#
_symmetry.space_group_name_H-M   'P 1'
#
loop_
_entity.id
_entity.type
_entity.pdbx_description
1 polymer ?
#
loop_
_entity_poly.entity_id
_entity_poly.type
_entity_poly.pdbx_seq_one_letter_code
_entity_poly.pdbx_strand_id
1 'polypeptide(L)'
;MTMTPMTHRLVLAICLCFLAFSEARVTFDASEVLDQSDINENNTAPFECPNGCRVYTPTSATLKIVDEEWTVVISFADLNARAIDNPLELEPGNYSVANDALGDPPEFILYVVQKGADNYNAKVYTSAQTISTNDRYITVLTDLPGMRLNGIGGDIKDYKPAVYAAGADSENKCKPVFQSRSFDNAQRTSVAILGPIASIDFGTDKYTHFVTFNYDYLTGPTNELGSSTVVVTPGYTGCGNDKVFTKEYDNGFKIDTEYKLSSDKEIALTFTADYSIAADTPPVEITINDDVIRLEDSGSTERDFVATEMWVFFDWTRAADDKKSNFAIQIDNLLKSGTGLGLAHIVVIAVFVVR
;
A
#
# COMPACT_ATOMS: atom_id res chain seq x y z
N MET A 1 -49.22 -12.18 33.52
CA MET A 1 -48.82 -12.25 32.10
C MET A 1 -47.36 -11.85 32.03
N THR A 2 -46.48 -12.84 32.09
CA THR A 2 -45.02 -12.67 32.14
C THR A 2 -44.46 -13.07 30.78
N MET A 3 -43.97 -12.08 30.03
CA MET A 3 -43.32 -12.28 28.74
C MET A 3 -41.94 -12.92 28.95
N THR A 4 -41.69 -14.02 28.26
CA THR A 4 -40.45 -14.80 28.30
C THR A 4 -39.36 -14.18 27.41
N PRO A 5 -38.13 -13.96 27.93
CA PRO A 5 -37.02 -13.37 27.18
C PRO A 5 -36.20 -14.47 26.50
N MET A 6 -36.68 -15.02 25.38
CA MET A 6 -35.93 -16.08 24.65
C MET A 6 -35.60 -15.75 23.20
N THR A 7 -36.19 -14.72 22.61
CA THR A 7 -35.97 -14.38 21.19
C THR A 7 -34.77 -13.45 20.94
N HIS A 8 -34.28 -12.71 21.93
CA HIS A 8 -33.16 -11.78 21.74
C HIS A 8 -31.78 -12.45 21.71
N ARG A 9 -31.61 -13.61 22.36
CA ARG A 9 -30.31 -14.32 22.39
C ARG A 9 -30.00 -15.05 21.09
N LEU A 10 -31.02 -15.49 20.35
CA LEU A 10 -30.87 -16.18 19.07
C LEU A 10 -30.47 -15.21 17.94
N VAL A 11 -31.05 -14.01 17.92
CA VAL A 11 -30.73 -12.96 16.92
C VAL A 11 -29.30 -12.43 17.10
N LEU A 12 -28.85 -12.24 18.36
CA LEU A 12 -27.47 -11.82 18.65
C LEU A 12 -26.44 -12.87 18.23
N ALA A 13 -26.74 -14.17 18.42
CA ALA A 13 -25.86 -15.26 18.00
C ALA A 13 -25.76 -15.38 16.47
N ILE A 14 -26.86 -15.15 15.73
CA ILE A 14 -26.84 -15.14 14.26
C ILE A 14 -26.03 -13.94 13.73
N CYS A 15 -26.18 -12.74 14.31
CA CYS A 15 -25.33 -11.60 13.94
C CYS A 15 -23.85 -11.80 14.28
N LEU A 16 -23.52 -12.50 15.37
CA LEU A 16 -22.11 -12.84 15.69
C LEU A 16 -21.53 -13.92 14.76
N CYS A 17 -22.34 -14.85 14.25
CA CYS A 17 -21.86 -15.86 13.28
C CYS A 17 -21.62 -15.27 11.87
N PHE A 18 -22.35 -14.23 11.45
CA PHE A 18 -22.05 -13.52 10.19
C PHE A 18 -20.80 -12.64 10.27
N LEU A 19 -20.29 -12.35 11.48
CA LEU A 19 -19.04 -11.62 11.69
C LEU A 19 -17.81 -12.53 11.82
N ALA A 20 -17.98 -13.85 11.81
CA ALA A 20 -16.93 -14.81 12.16
C ALA A 20 -16.10 -15.36 10.97
N PHE A 21 -16.43 -15.00 9.73
CA PHE A 21 -15.72 -15.45 8.52
C PHE A 21 -15.33 -14.30 7.58
N SER A 22 -15.09 -13.11 8.12
CA SER A 22 -14.38 -12.06 7.37
C SER A 22 -12.88 -12.39 7.40
N GLU A 23 -12.49 -13.47 6.72
CA GLU A 23 -11.10 -13.63 6.30
C GLU A 23 -10.74 -12.43 5.41
N ALA A 24 -9.52 -11.96 5.58
CA ALA A 24 -9.13 -10.57 5.39
C ALA A 24 -9.04 -10.15 3.91
N ARG A 25 -10.19 -9.96 3.26
CA ARG A 25 -10.27 -9.35 1.93
C ARG A 25 -9.85 -7.89 1.98
N VAL A 26 -8.99 -7.48 1.05
CA VAL A 26 -8.61 -6.07 0.90
C VAL A 26 -9.59 -5.38 -0.05
N THR A 27 -10.57 -4.70 0.54
CA THR A 27 -11.54 -3.87 -0.18
C THR A 27 -11.19 -2.40 -0.05
N PHE A 28 -11.16 -1.72 -1.18
CA PHE A 28 -11.06 -0.27 -1.28
C PHE A 28 -12.45 0.31 -1.60
N ASP A 29 -12.53 1.58 -2.00
CA ASP A 29 -13.80 2.29 -2.19
C ASP A 29 -14.63 1.73 -3.34
N ALA A 30 -13.96 1.46 -4.45
CA ALA A 30 -14.57 0.95 -5.67
C ALA A 30 -13.65 -0.08 -6.35
N SER A 31 -12.71 -0.65 -5.60
CA SER A 31 -11.84 -1.72 -6.08
C SER A 31 -11.57 -2.72 -4.97
N GLU A 32 -11.18 -3.93 -5.35
CA GLU A 32 -10.76 -4.97 -4.42
C GLU A 32 -9.60 -5.74 -5.04
N VAL A 33 -8.74 -6.29 -4.18
CA VAL A 33 -7.71 -7.22 -4.60
C VAL A 33 -7.94 -8.54 -3.86
N LEU A 34 -8.03 -9.61 -4.63
CA LEU A 34 -8.17 -10.98 -4.14
C LEU A 34 -6.83 -11.71 -4.24
N ASP A 35 -6.56 -12.56 -3.27
CA ASP A 35 -5.40 -13.46 -3.25
C ASP A 35 -5.77 -14.90 -2.87
N GLN A 36 -4.75 -15.75 -2.74
CA GLN A 36 -4.91 -17.17 -2.38
C GLN A 36 -5.76 -17.38 -1.11
N SER A 37 -5.66 -16.48 -0.14
CA SER A 37 -6.38 -16.57 1.13
C SER A 37 -7.88 -16.30 0.99
N ASP A 38 -8.32 -15.68 -0.11
CA ASP A 38 -9.74 -15.49 -0.41
C ASP A 38 -10.41 -16.73 -1.00
N ILE A 39 -9.65 -17.78 -1.34
CA ILE A 39 -10.23 -19.05 -1.81
C ILE A 39 -10.80 -19.83 -0.61
N ASN A 40 -12.11 -20.02 -0.62
CA ASN A 40 -12.84 -20.75 0.40
C ASN A 40 -12.73 -22.28 0.26
N GLU A 41 -13.40 -23.01 1.16
CA GLU A 41 -13.45 -24.48 1.16
C GLU A 41 -14.02 -25.11 -0.13
N ASN A 42 -14.76 -24.34 -0.93
CA ASN A 42 -15.30 -24.76 -2.23
C ASN A 42 -14.35 -24.44 -3.39
N ASN A 43 -13.08 -24.11 -3.14
CA ASN A 43 -12.09 -23.74 -4.14
C ASN A 43 -12.51 -22.51 -4.98
N THR A 44 -13.26 -21.59 -4.39
CA THR A 44 -13.64 -20.33 -5.05
C THR A 44 -13.38 -19.09 -4.21
N ALA A 45 -13.09 -17.97 -4.88
CA ALA A 45 -13.08 -16.64 -4.28
C ALA A 45 -14.12 -15.75 -5.00
N PRO A 46 -15.27 -15.44 -4.39
CA PRO A 46 -16.34 -14.68 -5.03
C PRO A 46 -16.01 -13.19 -5.11
N PHE A 47 -16.45 -12.49 -6.15
CA PHE A 47 -16.37 -11.03 -6.24
C PHE A 47 -17.56 -10.47 -7.03
N GLU A 48 -17.89 -9.20 -6.79
CA GLU A 48 -19.10 -8.59 -7.36
C GLU A 48 -18.75 -7.42 -8.29
N CYS A 49 -19.45 -7.35 -9.42
CA CYS A 49 -19.33 -6.26 -10.38
C CYS A 49 -20.71 -5.61 -10.58
N PRO A 50 -21.26 -4.89 -9.59
CA PRO A 50 -22.66 -4.45 -9.61
C PRO A 50 -23.02 -3.53 -10.79
N ASN A 51 -22.04 -2.75 -11.26
CA ASN A 51 -22.19 -1.86 -12.43
C ASN A 51 -21.29 -2.30 -13.60
N GLY A 52 -20.77 -3.52 -13.56
CA GLY A 52 -19.63 -3.96 -14.33
C GLY A 52 -18.30 -3.52 -13.69
N CYS A 53 -17.21 -4.11 -14.14
CA CYS A 53 -15.88 -3.90 -13.59
C CYS A 53 -14.79 -4.20 -14.63
N ARG A 54 -13.58 -3.74 -14.37
CA ARG A 54 -12.37 -4.19 -15.06
C ARG A 54 -11.57 -5.10 -14.15
N VAL A 55 -11.02 -6.16 -14.72
CA VAL A 55 -10.23 -7.14 -13.96
C VAL A 55 -8.82 -7.27 -14.55
N TYR A 56 -7.85 -7.46 -13.66
CA TYR A 56 -6.43 -7.51 -13.99
C TYR A 56 -5.73 -8.57 -13.14
N THR A 57 -4.78 -9.29 -13.71
CA THR A 57 -3.94 -10.21 -12.94
C THR A 57 -2.50 -10.23 -13.46
N PRO A 58 -1.48 -10.13 -12.57
CA PRO A 58 -0.09 -10.43 -12.91
C PRO A 58 0.18 -11.94 -12.96
N THR A 59 -0.74 -12.76 -12.46
CA THR A 59 -0.53 -14.20 -12.27
C THR A 59 -0.99 -15.00 -13.49
N SER A 60 -0.22 -16.02 -13.88
CA SER A 60 -0.54 -16.95 -14.99
C SER A 60 -0.95 -18.36 -14.50
N ALA A 61 -1.44 -18.45 -13.26
CA ALA A 61 -1.83 -19.69 -12.59
C ALA A 61 -3.00 -20.40 -13.29
N THR A 62 -3.20 -21.68 -12.98
CA THR A 62 -4.30 -22.50 -13.50
C THR A 62 -5.63 -22.19 -12.80
N LEU A 63 -6.03 -20.92 -12.87
CA LEU A 63 -7.27 -20.38 -12.33
C LEU A 63 -8.14 -19.80 -13.45
N LYS A 64 -9.43 -19.64 -13.18
CA LYS A 64 -10.39 -19.06 -14.12
C LYS A 64 -11.32 -18.10 -13.40
N ILE A 65 -11.85 -17.14 -14.14
CA ILE A 65 -13.02 -16.37 -13.73
C ILE A 65 -14.25 -17.06 -14.33
N VAL A 66 -15.23 -17.36 -13.47
CA VAL A 66 -16.53 -17.94 -13.84
C VAL A 66 -17.67 -17.01 -13.44
N ASP A 67 -18.78 -17.06 -14.17
CA ASP A 67 -20.03 -16.38 -13.80
C ASP A 67 -20.90 -17.21 -12.83
N GLU A 68 -22.08 -16.71 -12.47
CA GLU A 68 -23.03 -17.37 -11.57
C GLU A 68 -23.49 -18.75 -12.08
N GLU A 69 -23.55 -18.93 -13.41
CA GLU A 69 -23.89 -20.18 -14.06
C GLU A 69 -22.71 -21.15 -14.19
N TRP A 70 -21.56 -20.84 -13.59
CA TRP A 70 -20.29 -21.59 -13.71
C TRP A 70 -19.75 -21.67 -15.14
N THR A 71 -20.13 -20.73 -15.99
CA THR A 71 -19.56 -20.58 -17.32
C THR A 71 -18.21 -19.89 -17.20
N VAL A 72 -17.19 -20.46 -17.84
CA VAL A 72 -15.86 -19.86 -17.88
C VAL A 72 -15.90 -18.59 -18.71
N VAL A 73 -15.59 -17.46 -18.08
CA VAL A 73 -15.47 -16.16 -18.72
C VAL A 73 -14.07 -16.01 -19.33
N ILE A 74 -13.03 -16.24 -18.54
CA ILE A 74 -11.62 -16.17 -18.97
C ILE A 74 -10.72 -17.03 -18.06
N SER A 75 -9.58 -17.49 -18.57
CA SER A 75 -8.51 -18.07 -17.75
C SER A 75 -7.56 -16.97 -17.23
N PHE A 76 -6.86 -17.22 -16.12
CA PHE A 76 -5.85 -16.28 -15.61
C PHE A 76 -4.70 -16.09 -16.60
N ALA A 77 -4.27 -17.16 -17.27
CA ALA A 77 -3.25 -17.07 -18.33
C ALA A 77 -3.68 -16.15 -19.49
N ASP A 78 -4.92 -16.25 -19.95
CA ASP A 78 -5.45 -15.38 -21.01
C ASP A 78 -5.66 -13.94 -20.52
N LEU A 79 -6.08 -13.77 -19.26
CA LEU A 79 -6.24 -12.45 -18.65
C LEU A 79 -4.90 -11.73 -18.50
N ASN A 80 -3.87 -12.43 -18.03
CA ASN A 80 -2.50 -11.91 -17.90
C ASN A 80 -1.88 -11.52 -19.25
N ALA A 81 -2.20 -12.27 -20.30
CA ALA A 81 -1.70 -12.00 -21.65
C ALA A 81 -2.37 -10.81 -22.36
N ARG A 82 -3.38 -10.17 -21.76
CA ARG A 82 -4.07 -9.01 -22.35
C ARG A 82 -3.16 -7.78 -22.38
N ALA A 83 -3.29 -7.00 -23.45
CA ALA A 83 -2.63 -5.72 -23.55
C ALA A 83 -3.21 -4.73 -22.53
N ILE A 84 -2.35 -3.87 -21.97
CA ILE A 84 -2.71 -2.86 -20.95
C ILE A 84 -3.85 -1.95 -21.43
N ASP A 85 -3.83 -1.55 -22.70
CA ASP A 85 -4.85 -0.66 -23.28
C ASP A 85 -6.16 -1.39 -23.65
N ASN A 86 -6.26 -2.71 -23.41
CA ASN A 86 -7.44 -3.52 -23.66
C ASN A 86 -7.79 -4.43 -22.47
N PRO A 87 -8.12 -3.85 -21.30
CA PRO A 87 -8.48 -4.62 -20.11
C PRO A 87 -9.75 -5.44 -20.34
N LEU A 88 -9.92 -6.53 -19.59
CA LEU A 88 -11.19 -7.27 -19.60
C LEU A 88 -12.23 -6.46 -18.82
N GLU A 89 -13.29 -6.04 -19.51
CA GLU A 89 -14.47 -5.45 -18.89
C GLU A 89 -15.53 -6.57 -18.73
N LEU A 90 -15.95 -6.78 -17.49
CA LEU A 90 -17.04 -7.68 -17.13
C LEU A 90 -18.33 -6.87 -17.04
N GLU A 91 -19.42 -7.46 -17.51
CA GLU A 91 -20.76 -6.90 -17.40
C GLU A 91 -21.24 -6.92 -15.95
N PRO A 92 -22.35 -6.23 -15.64
CA PRO A 92 -22.97 -6.32 -14.32
C PRO A 92 -23.31 -7.76 -13.92
N GLY A 93 -22.81 -8.21 -12.76
CA GLY A 93 -23.06 -9.57 -12.26
C GLY A 93 -22.16 -9.98 -11.10
N ASN A 94 -22.37 -11.21 -10.61
CA ASN A 94 -21.48 -11.85 -9.64
C ASN A 94 -20.57 -12.85 -10.34
N TYR A 95 -19.32 -12.89 -9.88
CA TYR A 95 -18.28 -13.72 -10.47
C TYR A 95 -17.52 -14.46 -9.38
N SER A 96 -16.72 -15.43 -9.78
CA SER A 96 -15.80 -16.12 -8.87
C SER A 96 -14.50 -16.46 -9.56
N VAL A 97 -13.40 -16.35 -8.82
CA VAL A 97 -12.17 -17.07 -9.17
C VAL A 97 -12.38 -18.53 -8.79
N ALA A 98 -12.17 -19.45 -9.72
CA ALA A 98 -12.32 -20.89 -9.50
C ALA A 98 -10.99 -21.61 -9.70
N ASN A 99 -10.65 -22.46 -8.74
CA ASN A 99 -9.57 -23.44 -8.85
C ASN A 99 -10.16 -24.81 -9.22
N ASP A 100 -10.10 -25.14 -10.51
CA ASP A 100 -10.54 -26.45 -11.02
C ASP A 100 -9.46 -27.54 -10.90
N ALA A 101 -8.25 -27.19 -10.43
CA ALA A 101 -7.16 -28.14 -10.31
C ALA A 101 -7.34 -29.04 -9.07
N LEU A 102 -6.92 -30.31 -9.19
CA LEU A 102 -6.85 -31.22 -8.06
C LEU A 102 -5.65 -30.82 -7.18
N GLY A 103 -5.89 -30.09 -6.09
CA GLY A 103 -4.86 -29.72 -5.13
C GLY A 103 -5.13 -28.40 -4.42
N ASP A 104 -4.13 -27.95 -3.65
CA ASP A 104 -4.16 -26.64 -3.02
C ASP A 104 -4.22 -25.54 -4.10
N PRO A 105 -5.00 -24.46 -3.87
CA PRO A 105 -5.06 -23.37 -4.82
C PRO A 105 -3.67 -22.76 -5.03
N PRO A 106 -3.26 -22.46 -6.27
CA PRO A 106 -2.02 -21.73 -6.50
C PRO A 106 -2.11 -20.32 -5.92
N GLU A 107 -0.96 -19.71 -5.61
CA GLU A 107 -0.90 -18.29 -5.29
C GLU A 107 -1.36 -17.47 -6.49
N PHE A 108 -2.15 -16.43 -6.23
CA PHE A 108 -2.64 -15.53 -7.25
C PHE A 108 -2.93 -14.15 -6.70
N ILE A 109 -3.00 -13.18 -7.61
CA ILE A 109 -3.48 -11.83 -7.37
C ILE A 109 -4.52 -11.50 -8.45
N LEU A 110 -5.71 -11.08 -8.05
CA LEU A 110 -6.72 -10.53 -8.94
C LEU A 110 -7.10 -9.13 -8.46
N TYR A 111 -6.90 -8.11 -9.29
CA TYR A 111 -7.36 -6.76 -9.00
C TYR A 111 -8.63 -6.47 -9.79
N VAL A 112 -9.69 -6.07 -9.09
CA VAL A 112 -11.01 -5.77 -9.64
C VAL A 112 -11.30 -4.29 -9.39
N VAL A 113 -11.65 -3.56 -10.45
CA VAL A 113 -11.98 -2.12 -10.39
C VAL A 113 -13.40 -1.91 -10.88
N GLN A 114 -14.29 -1.46 -10.01
CA GLN A 114 -15.69 -1.26 -10.34
C GLN A 114 -15.88 -0.08 -11.28
N LYS A 115 -16.85 -0.22 -12.19
CA LYS A 115 -17.26 0.87 -13.08
C LYS A 115 -17.81 2.03 -12.26
N GLY A 116 -17.25 3.21 -12.48
CA GLY A 116 -17.57 4.43 -11.73
C GLY A 116 -16.51 4.85 -10.71
N ALA A 117 -15.49 4.01 -10.46
CA ALA A 117 -14.31 4.43 -9.72
C ALA A 117 -13.58 5.58 -10.44
N ASP A 118 -13.02 6.53 -9.69
CA ASP A 118 -12.28 7.68 -10.24
C ASP A 118 -11.07 7.23 -11.09
N ASN A 119 -10.48 6.08 -10.73
CA ASN A 119 -9.37 5.45 -11.42
C ASN A 119 -9.80 4.36 -12.42
N TYR A 120 -11.08 4.20 -12.76
CA TYR A 120 -11.55 3.11 -13.64
C TYR A 120 -10.84 3.07 -15.00
N ASN A 121 -10.45 4.25 -15.50
CA ASN A 121 -9.72 4.40 -16.77
C ASN A 121 -8.20 4.58 -16.60
N ALA A 122 -7.69 4.53 -15.37
CA ALA A 122 -6.26 4.54 -15.13
C ALA A 122 -5.63 3.24 -15.66
N LYS A 123 -4.40 3.34 -16.15
CA LYS A 123 -3.67 2.17 -16.64
C LYS A 123 -3.21 1.30 -15.49
N VAL A 124 -3.43 0.00 -15.64
CA VAL A 124 -2.94 -1.04 -14.74
C VAL A 124 -1.91 -1.88 -15.48
N TYR A 125 -0.68 -1.88 -14.97
CA TYR A 125 0.42 -2.65 -15.51
C TYR A 125 0.54 -3.94 -14.69
N THR A 126 0.60 -5.09 -15.35
CA THR A 126 0.65 -6.41 -14.67
C THR A 126 2.08 -6.94 -14.50
N SER A 127 3.08 -6.08 -14.70
CA SER A 127 4.49 -6.41 -14.49
C SER A 127 5.32 -5.15 -14.25
N ALA A 128 6.42 -5.32 -13.51
CA ALA A 128 7.37 -4.25 -13.26
C ALA A 128 8.09 -3.85 -14.56
N GLN A 129 8.11 -2.56 -14.84
CA GLN A 129 8.71 -2.00 -16.05
C GLN A 129 9.00 -0.51 -15.88
N THR A 130 9.71 0.05 -16.86
CA THR A 130 9.77 1.50 -17.03
C THR A 130 8.51 1.99 -17.73
N ILE A 131 7.80 2.90 -17.08
CA ILE A 131 6.54 3.47 -17.53
C ILE A 131 6.78 4.94 -17.90
N SER A 132 6.24 5.33 -19.04
CA SER A 132 6.13 6.72 -19.48
C SER A 132 4.65 7.03 -19.68
N THR A 133 4.12 8.02 -18.97
CA THR A 133 2.69 8.35 -19.02
C THR A 133 2.44 9.83 -18.78
N ASN A 134 1.27 10.32 -19.20
CA ASN A 134 0.74 11.63 -18.82
C ASN A 134 -0.51 11.48 -17.93
N ASP A 135 -0.79 10.25 -17.48
CA ASP A 135 -1.93 9.95 -16.62
C ASP A 135 -1.64 10.39 -15.19
N ARG A 136 -2.64 10.92 -14.48
CA ARG A 136 -2.54 11.24 -13.04
C ARG A 136 -2.21 10.01 -12.21
N TYR A 137 -2.81 8.87 -12.55
CA TYR A 137 -2.63 7.62 -11.85
C TYR A 137 -2.02 6.56 -12.72
N ILE A 138 -1.14 5.77 -12.11
CA ILE A 138 -0.81 4.44 -12.59
C ILE A 138 -0.98 3.45 -11.45
N THR A 139 -1.29 2.21 -11.80
CA THR A 139 -1.26 1.08 -10.88
C THR A 139 -0.37 0.00 -11.48
N VAL A 140 0.48 -0.61 -10.66
CA VAL A 140 1.33 -1.73 -11.04
C VAL A 140 1.01 -2.89 -10.13
N LEU A 141 0.81 -4.06 -10.73
CA LEU A 141 0.60 -5.33 -10.07
C LEU A 141 1.83 -6.22 -10.22
N THR A 142 2.06 -7.08 -9.24
CA THR A 142 3.05 -8.15 -9.30
C THR A 142 2.50 -9.40 -8.64
N ASP A 143 2.93 -10.56 -9.13
CA ASP A 143 2.74 -11.87 -8.54
C ASP A 143 3.89 -12.26 -7.59
N LEU A 144 4.78 -11.33 -7.27
CA LEU A 144 5.87 -11.49 -6.31
C LEU A 144 5.51 -10.87 -4.94
N PRO A 145 6.27 -11.18 -3.86
CA PRO A 145 6.04 -10.59 -2.54
C PRO A 145 6.08 -9.05 -2.50
N GLY A 146 6.73 -8.42 -3.47
CA GLY A 146 6.82 -6.98 -3.55
C GLY A 146 7.46 -6.47 -4.84
N MET A 147 7.60 -5.16 -4.91
CA MET A 147 8.26 -4.44 -5.99
C MET A 147 9.00 -3.22 -5.43
N ARG A 148 9.92 -2.65 -6.21
CA ARG A 148 10.58 -1.41 -5.86
C ARG A 148 10.42 -0.39 -6.96
N LEU A 149 10.04 0.81 -6.55
CA LEU A 149 10.05 2.02 -7.37
C LEU A 149 11.44 2.65 -7.29
N ASN A 150 12.07 2.92 -8.44
CA ASN A 150 13.36 3.59 -8.56
C ASN A 150 13.18 5.02 -9.05
N GLY A 151 12.77 5.90 -8.15
CA GLY A 151 12.55 7.30 -8.46
C GLY A 151 11.34 7.57 -9.35
N ILE A 152 10.91 8.83 -9.30
CA ILE A 152 9.86 9.39 -10.13
C ILE A 152 10.47 10.57 -10.88
N GLY A 153 10.64 10.42 -12.19
CA GLY A 153 11.08 11.47 -13.12
C GLY A 153 9.93 12.08 -13.91
N GLY A 154 10.25 13.07 -14.74
CA GLY A 154 9.27 13.80 -15.56
C GLY A 154 9.46 15.31 -15.52
N ASP A 155 8.44 16.06 -15.90
CA ASP A 155 8.39 17.51 -15.72
C ASP A 155 7.42 17.90 -14.60
N ILE A 156 7.68 17.44 -13.37
CA ILE A 156 6.74 17.55 -12.24
C ILE A 156 7.11 18.75 -11.37
N LYS A 157 6.90 19.98 -11.86
CA LYS A 157 7.42 21.19 -11.17
C LYS A 157 6.68 21.55 -9.89
N ASP A 158 5.36 21.40 -9.91
CA ASP A 158 4.49 21.96 -8.85
C ASP A 158 3.81 20.88 -8.00
N TYR A 159 3.92 19.62 -8.40
CA TYR A 159 3.25 18.50 -7.73
C TYR A 159 4.22 17.63 -6.95
N LYS A 160 3.67 17.02 -5.91
CA LYS A 160 4.37 16.12 -5.01
C LYS A 160 3.80 14.73 -5.20
N PRO A 161 4.40 13.89 -6.06
CA PRO A 161 3.94 12.53 -6.24
C PRO A 161 3.84 11.78 -4.91
N ALA A 162 2.79 10.96 -4.81
CA ALA A 162 2.53 10.07 -3.69
C ALA A 162 2.49 8.63 -4.19
N VAL A 163 3.07 7.71 -3.43
CA VAL A 163 3.08 6.27 -3.73
C VAL A 163 2.24 5.57 -2.67
N TYR A 164 1.35 4.70 -3.12
CA TYR A 164 0.44 3.92 -2.28
C TYR A 164 0.69 2.44 -2.53
N ALA A 165 0.44 1.63 -1.51
CA ALA A 165 0.45 0.17 -1.58
C ALA A 165 -0.99 -0.38 -1.65
N ALA A 166 -1.81 0.30 -2.45
CA ALA A 166 -3.24 0.12 -2.61
C ALA A 166 -3.64 0.54 -4.03
N GLY A 167 -4.87 0.24 -4.44
CA GLY A 167 -5.42 0.73 -5.71
C GLY A 167 -5.60 2.26 -5.74
N ALA A 168 -5.55 2.88 -6.92
CA ALA A 168 -5.54 4.35 -7.03
C ALA A 168 -6.82 5.06 -6.53
N ASP A 169 -7.94 4.36 -6.36
CA ASP A 169 -9.18 4.87 -5.74
C ASP A 169 -9.08 4.99 -4.21
N SER A 170 -7.94 4.58 -3.64
CA SER A 170 -7.69 4.59 -2.20
C SER A 170 -7.11 5.89 -1.67
N GLU A 171 -6.77 6.86 -2.54
CA GLU A 171 -6.02 8.08 -2.15
C GLU A 171 -6.68 8.90 -1.03
N ASN A 172 -8.02 8.85 -0.94
CA ASN A 172 -8.79 9.65 0.02
C ASN A 172 -8.95 8.96 1.39
N LYS A 173 -8.66 7.66 1.48
CA LYS A 173 -8.83 6.87 2.71
C LYS A 173 -7.54 6.26 3.22
N CYS A 174 -6.58 6.06 2.33
CA CYS A 174 -5.36 5.35 2.62
C CYS A 174 -4.19 6.31 2.63
N LYS A 175 -3.27 6.08 3.57
CA LYS A 175 -2.06 6.89 3.67
C LYS A 175 -0.99 6.36 2.71
N PRO A 176 -0.24 7.24 2.03
CA PRO A 176 0.82 6.81 1.12
C PRO A 176 1.94 6.11 1.90
N VAL A 177 2.65 5.20 1.23
CA VAL A 177 3.94 4.67 1.73
C VAL A 177 5.04 5.72 1.59
N PHE A 178 4.91 6.62 0.61
CA PHE A 178 5.85 7.70 0.35
C PHE A 178 5.12 8.90 -0.22
N GLN A 179 5.38 10.07 0.34
CA GLN A 179 4.93 11.36 -0.16
C GLN A 179 6.14 12.24 -0.42
N SER A 180 6.41 12.53 -1.69
CA SER A 180 7.57 13.35 -2.03
C SER A 180 7.42 14.79 -1.52
N ARG A 181 8.53 15.43 -1.19
CA ARG A 181 8.54 16.86 -0.78
C ARG A 181 8.85 17.82 -1.92
N SER A 182 9.50 17.31 -2.94
CA SER A 182 9.87 18.02 -4.16
C SER A 182 10.10 17.01 -5.27
N PHE A 183 10.19 17.50 -6.49
CA PHE A 183 10.57 16.69 -7.63
C PHE A 183 11.94 16.02 -7.48
N ASP A 184 12.95 16.78 -7.05
CA ASP A 184 14.31 16.25 -6.83
C ASP A 184 14.30 15.12 -5.79
N ASN A 185 13.47 15.26 -4.75
CA ASN A 185 13.28 14.22 -3.74
C ASN A 185 12.61 12.97 -4.33
N ALA A 186 11.58 13.15 -5.15
CA ALA A 186 10.91 12.04 -5.84
C ALA A 186 11.85 11.29 -6.80
N GLN A 187 12.74 12.00 -7.50
CA GLN A 187 13.72 11.39 -8.43
C GLN A 187 14.78 10.56 -7.72
N ARG A 188 15.21 10.99 -6.53
CA ARG A 188 16.30 10.36 -5.77
C ARG A 188 15.82 9.24 -4.87
N THR A 189 14.54 9.24 -4.51
CA THR A 189 13.98 8.30 -3.55
C THR A 189 13.60 6.99 -4.24
N SER A 190 14.09 5.88 -3.69
CA SER A 190 13.61 4.55 -4.03
C SER A 190 12.72 4.02 -2.91
N VAL A 191 11.59 3.43 -3.30
CA VAL A 191 10.55 2.97 -2.39
C VAL A 191 10.32 1.48 -2.63
N ALA A 192 10.53 0.66 -1.61
CA ALA A 192 10.06 -0.72 -1.62
C ALA A 192 8.56 -0.75 -1.27
N ILE A 193 7.78 -1.47 -2.05
CA ILE A 193 6.38 -1.81 -1.76
C ILE A 193 6.33 -3.32 -1.52
N LEU A 194 6.09 -3.70 -0.27
CA LEU A 194 6.03 -5.11 0.14
C LEU A 194 4.59 -5.61 0.07
N GLY A 195 4.11 -5.69 -1.16
CA GLY A 195 2.78 -6.15 -1.53
C GLY A 195 2.59 -6.23 -3.05
N PRO A 196 1.47 -6.82 -3.50
CA PRO A 196 1.23 -7.15 -4.90
C PRO A 196 0.74 -5.95 -5.73
N ILE A 197 0.40 -4.83 -5.10
CA ILE A 197 -0.16 -3.65 -5.75
C ILE A 197 0.55 -2.39 -5.29
N ALA A 198 0.89 -1.53 -6.25
CA ALA A 198 1.37 -0.19 -6.00
C ALA A 198 0.66 0.79 -6.94
N SER A 199 0.21 1.92 -6.41
CA SER A 199 -0.31 3.03 -7.21
C SER A 199 0.50 4.29 -6.98
N ILE A 200 0.61 5.12 -8.01
CA ILE A 200 1.23 6.45 -7.91
C ILE A 200 0.17 7.49 -8.26
N ASP A 201 0.01 8.50 -7.42
CA ASP A 201 -0.68 9.75 -7.75
C ASP A 201 0.36 10.80 -8.11
N PHE A 202 0.41 11.22 -9.38
CA PHE A 202 1.25 12.33 -9.84
C PHE A 202 0.62 13.70 -9.58
N GLY A 203 -0.60 13.74 -9.03
CA GLY A 203 -1.39 14.94 -8.86
C GLY A 203 -2.08 15.38 -10.16
N THR A 204 -2.51 16.64 -10.23
CA THR A 204 -3.20 17.17 -11.42
C THR A 204 -2.23 17.58 -12.55
N ASP A 205 -1.02 17.05 -12.53
CA ASP A 205 -0.03 17.28 -13.58
C ASP A 205 -0.47 16.59 -14.89
N LYS A 206 -0.13 17.21 -16.02
CA LYS A 206 -0.37 16.70 -17.37
C LYS A 206 0.91 16.45 -18.15
N TYR A 207 2.06 16.72 -17.54
CA TYR A 207 3.35 16.45 -18.15
C TYR A 207 3.66 14.96 -18.18
N THR A 208 4.68 14.60 -18.95
CA THR A 208 5.14 13.21 -19.01
C THR A 208 5.91 12.86 -17.74
N HIS A 209 5.45 11.80 -17.08
CA HIS A 209 6.04 11.16 -15.93
C HIS A 209 6.82 9.93 -16.36
N PHE A 210 7.95 9.69 -15.70
CA PHE A 210 8.77 8.50 -15.88
C PHE A 210 8.93 7.79 -14.55
N VAL A 211 8.68 6.50 -14.53
CA VAL A 211 8.75 5.68 -13.33
C VAL A 211 9.36 4.36 -13.72
N THR A 212 10.20 3.80 -12.87
CA THR A 212 10.73 2.45 -13.08
C THR A 212 10.39 1.59 -11.89
N PHE A 213 9.60 0.54 -12.12
CA PHE A 213 9.44 -0.55 -11.17
C PHE A 213 10.42 -1.67 -11.50
N ASN A 214 10.96 -2.30 -10.48
CA ASN A 214 11.69 -3.56 -10.58
C ASN A 214 11.30 -4.52 -9.44
N TYR A 215 11.85 -5.73 -9.46
CA TYR A 215 11.59 -6.76 -8.46
C TYR A 215 12.67 -6.82 -7.36
N ASP A 216 13.48 -5.76 -7.22
CA ASP A 216 14.53 -5.67 -6.21
C ASP A 216 14.02 -5.00 -4.93
N TYR A 217 12.96 -5.57 -4.35
CA TYR A 217 12.32 -5.04 -3.14
C TYR A 217 13.09 -5.37 -1.85
N LEU A 218 14.13 -6.19 -1.92
CA LEU A 218 14.97 -6.60 -0.78
C LEU A 218 16.23 -5.75 -0.58
N THR A 219 16.64 -4.97 -1.59
CA THR A 219 17.74 -4.01 -1.42
C THR A 219 17.40 -2.98 -0.34
N GLY A 220 18.42 -2.39 0.29
CA GLY A 220 18.22 -1.35 1.32
C GLY A 220 17.47 -0.12 0.79
N PRO A 221 16.88 0.69 1.67
CA PRO A 221 16.24 1.95 1.27
C PRO A 221 17.30 2.97 0.81
N THR A 222 16.90 3.97 0.02
CA THR A 222 17.78 5.10 -0.28
C THR A 222 18.05 5.90 0.99
N ASN A 223 19.30 6.33 1.18
CA ASN A 223 19.74 7.02 2.39
C ASN A 223 20.73 8.17 2.09
N GLU A 224 20.55 8.85 0.95
CA GLU A 224 21.38 10.00 0.56
C GLU A 224 20.71 11.35 0.88
N LEU A 225 21.51 12.41 1.00
CA LEU A 225 21.00 13.77 1.11
C LEU A 225 20.18 14.15 -0.13
N GLY A 226 19.01 14.74 0.09
CA GLY A 226 18.01 15.08 -0.93
C GLY A 226 16.97 13.97 -1.18
N SER A 227 17.17 12.76 -0.66
CA SER A 227 16.22 11.63 -0.77
C SER A 227 15.41 11.42 0.52
N SER A 228 14.46 10.50 0.47
CA SER A 228 13.80 9.97 1.67
C SER A 228 14.16 8.50 1.86
N THR A 229 14.41 8.12 3.10
CA THR A 229 14.51 6.71 3.50
C THR A 229 13.11 6.23 3.85
N VAL A 230 12.58 5.30 3.07
CA VAL A 230 11.24 4.76 3.25
C VAL A 230 11.33 3.31 3.72
N VAL A 231 10.69 3.03 4.86
CA VAL A 231 10.67 1.72 5.50
C VAL A 231 9.21 1.33 5.70
N VAL A 232 8.82 0.16 5.21
CA VAL A 232 7.44 -0.30 5.24
C VAL A 232 7.39 -1.76 5.67
N THR A 233 6.36 -2.15 6.42
CA THR A 233 6.10 -3.56 6.73
C THR A 233 5.50 -4.30 5.55
N PRO A 234 5.78 -5.60 5.37
CA PRO A 234 5.02 -6.47 4.49
C PRO A 234 3.60 -6.54 4.98
N GLY A 235 2.72 -5.92 4.22
CA GLY A 235 1.75 -5.19 4.99
C GLY A 235 0.93 -4.21 4.25
N TYR A 236 1.60 -3.10 4.23
CA TYR A 236 0.96 -1.89 4.63
C TYR A 236 0.17 -1.40 3.43
N THR A 237 -1.12 -1.21 3.59
CA THR A 237 -1.98 -0.61 2.56
C THR A 237 -2.22 0.88 2.84
N GLY A 238 -1.95 1.32 4.08
CA GLY A 238 -2.32 2.64 4.59
C GLY A 238 -3.82 2.79 4.85
N CYS A 239 -4.61 1.75 4.59
CA CYS A 239 -6.07 1.73 4.70
C CYS A 239 -6.49 1.13 6.06
N GLY A 240 -6.66 1.96 7.09
CA GLY A 240 -7.27 1.53 8.36
C GLY A 240 -6.78 0.19 8.94
N ASN A 241 -7.69 -0.63 9.47
CA ASN A 241 -7.39 -1.98 9.99
C ASN A 241 -7.40 -3.06 8.90
N ASP A 242 -7.44 -2.67 7.62
CA ASP A 242 -7.53 -3.62 6.52
C ASP A 242 -6.16 -4.26 6.34
N LYS A 243 -6.17 -5.58 6.48
CA LYS A 243 -4.97 -6.40 6.48
C LYS A 243 -4.43 -6.57 5.06
N VAL A 244 -3.38 -7.36 5.01
CA VAL A 244 -2.22 -7.26 4.17
C VAL A 244 -2.21 -8.45 3.24
N PHE A 245 -1.91 -8.21 1.98
CA PHE A 245 -1.58 -9.24 1.01
C PHE A 245 -0.39 -10.09 1.46
N THR A 246 -0.53 -11.40 1.29
CA THR A 246 0.52 -12.43 1.35
C THR A 246 0.76 -13.13 2.70
N LYS A 247 0.75 -14.46 2.61
CA LYS A 247 1.26 -15.44 3.58
C LYS A 247 2.81 -15.46 3.65
N GLU A 248 3.51 -14.94 2.64
CA GLU A 248 4.95 -15.22 2.47
C GLU A 248 5.87 -14.57 3.51
N TYR A 249 5.36 -13.64 4.32
CA TYR A 249 6.13 -13.05 5.42
C TYR A 249 5.84 -13.69 6.78
N ASP A 250 5.29 -14.91 6.78
CA ASP A 250 4.67 -15.53 7.95
C ASP A 250 5.60 -15.75 9.15
N ASN A 251 6.92 -15.59 9.05
CA ASN A 251 7.83 -15.61 10.21
C ASN A 251 9.19 -14.97 9.91
N GLY A 252 9.64 -14.04 10.78
CA GLY A 252 11.04 -13.61 10.79
C GLY A 252 11.43 -12.58 9.74
N PHE A 253 10.46 -11.87 9.14
CA PHE A 253 10.79 -10.68 8.37
C PHE A 253 11.50 -9.68 9.28
N LYS A 254 12.74 -9.35 8.93
CA LYS A 254 13.59 -8.43 9.68
C LYS A 254 13.90 -7.22 8.80
N ILE A 255 13.74 -6.05 9.39
CA ILE A 255 14.31 -4.82 8.87
C ILE A 255 15.46 -4.46 9.81
N ASP A 256 16.66 -4.40 9.24
CA ASP A 256 17.88 -4.01 9.93
C ASP A 256 18.60 -3.03 9.00
N THR A 257 18.46 -1.74 9.29
CA THR A 257 19.01 -0.68 8.44
C THR A 257 19.71 0.35 9.29
N GLU A 258 20.96 0.61 8.94
CA GLU A 258 21.79 1.60 9.59
C GLU A 258 22.43 2.50 8.54
N TYR A 259 22.41 3.81 8.76
CA TYR A 259 23.09 4.74 7.88
C TYR A 259 23.55 6.01 8.59
N LYS A 260 24.57 6.64 7.99
CA LYS A 260 25.14 7.90 8.44
C LYS A 260 25.03 8.96 7.36
N LEU A 261 24.51 10.11 7.73
CA LEU A 261 24.58 11.32 6.92
C LEU A 261 25.60 12.28 7.56
N SER A 262 26.41 12.92 6.73
CA SER A 262 27.36 13.93 7.18
C SER A 262 27.45 15.05 6.15
N SER A 263 27.50 16.29 6.61
CA SER A 263 27.67 17.47 5.77
C SER A 263 28.46 18.55 6.51
N ASP A 264 29.11 19.43 5.74
CA ASP A 264 29.67 20.69 6.22
C ASP A 264 28.60 21.71 6.65
N LYS A 265 27.35 21.47 6.25
CA LYS A 265 26.16 22.26 6.61
C LYS A 265 25.26 21.46 7.55
N GLU A 266 24.33 22.15 8.19
CA GLU A 266 23.28 21.49 8.96
C GLU A 266 22.41 20.62 8.04
N ILE A 267 22.18 19.39 8.47
CA ILE A 267 21.22 18.44 7.91
C ILE A 267 19.92 18.62 8.70
N ALA A 268 18.79 18.70 8.00
CA ALA A 268 17.46 18.64 8.56
C ALA A 268 16.83 17.30 8.19
N LEU A 269 16.47 16.51 9.20
CA LEU A 269 15.81 15.23 9.04
C LEU A 269 14.38 15.35 9.57
N THR A 270 13.39 15.05 8.73
CA THR A 270 11.98 14.95 9.16
C THR A 270 11.60 13.47 9.17
N PHE A 271 11.31 12.93 10.36
CA PHE A 271 10.79 11.60 10.58
C PHE A 271 9.27 11.66 10.61
N THR A 272 8.62 10.93 9.72
CA THR A 272 7.17 10.74 9.69
C THR A 272 6.86 9.26 9.73
N ALA A 273 5.90 8.87 10.57
CA ALA A 273 5.46 7.49 10.64
C ALA A 273 3.95 7.40 10.77
N ASP A 274 3.39 6.41 10.07
CA ASP A 274 2.03 5.92 10.21
C ASP A 274 2.10 4.45 10.60
N TYR A 275 1.47 4.09 11.71
CA TYR A 275 1.67 2.78 12.30
C TYR A 275 0.44 2.28 13.04
N SER A 276 0.32 0.96 13.08
CA SER A 276 -0.59 0.21 13.92
C SER A 276 0.13 -1.06 14.34
N ILE A 277 0.70 -1.07 15.53
CA ILE A 277 1.48 -2.14 16.14
C ILE A 277 0.55 -2.98 17.02
N ALA A 278 0.61 -4.29 16.85
CA ALA A 278 -0.23 -5.21 17.59
C ALA A 278 0.10 -5.17 19.09
N ALA A 279 -0.94 -5.22 19.93
CA ALA A 279 -0.75 -5.42 21.36
C ALA A 279 0.07 -6.69 21.61
N ASP A 280 0.92 -6.65 22.65
CA ASP A 280 1.80 -7.74 23.06
C ASP A 280 2.95 -8.09 22.08
N THR A 281 3.18 -7.27 21.05
CA THR A 281 4.36 -7.38 20.17
C THR A 281 5.43 -6.33 20.51
N PRO A 282 6.73 -6.59 20.24
CA PRO A 282 7.77 -5.60 20.49
C PRO A 282 7.51 -4.29 19.71
N PRO A 283 7.80 -3.13 20.31
CA PRO A 283 7.67 -1.85 19.62
C PRO A 283 8.62 -1.77 18.42
N VAL A 284 8.30 -0.88 17.50
CA VAL A 284 9.27 -0.47 16.47
C VAL A 284 10.18 0.57 17.09
N GLU A 285 11.47 0.27 17.20
CA GLU A 285 12.47 1.20 17.73
C GLU A 285 13.31 1.80 16.59
N ILE A 286 13.35 3.13 16.55
CA ILE A 286 14.17 3.90 15.62
C ILE A 286 15.08 4.79 16.45
N THR A 287 16.39 4.70 16.24
CA THR A 287 17.36 5.55 16.92
C THR A 287 17.92 6.55 15.93
N ILE A 288 17.80 7.84 16.25
CA ILE A 288 18.39 8.94 15.47
C ILE A 288 19.37 9.67 16.37
N ASN A 289 20.66 9.50 16.12
CA ASN A 289 21.75 9.85 17.03
C ASN A 289 21.55 9.18 18.41
N ASP A 290 21.26 9.96 19.44
CA ASP A 290 21.01 9.49 20.82
C ASP A 290 19.51 9.45 21.16
N ASP A 291 18.64 9.91 20.26
CA ASP A 291 17.19 9.94 20.47
C ASP A 291 16.54 8.64 20.00
N VAL A 292 15.83 7.97 20.92
CA VAL A 292 15.09 6.73 20.64
C VAL A 292 13.61 7.03 20.46
N ILE A 293 13.09 6.77 19.27
CA ILE A 293 11.67 6.83 18.91
C ILE A 293 11.09 5.42 19.04
N ARG A 294 10.03 5.27 19.84
CA ARG A 294 9.26 4.03 19.97
C ARG A 294 7.88 4.20 19.36
N LEU A 295 7.50 3.29 18.47
CA LEU A 295 6.14 3.20 17.93
C LEU A 295 5.42 2.02 18.60
N GLU A 296 4.31 2.32 19.27
CA GLU A 296 3.48 1.41 20.06
C GLU A 296 2.00 1.73 19.78
N ASP A 297 1.10 0.76 19.91
CA ASP A 297 -0.32 0.91 19.58
C ASP A 297 -0.52 1.40 18.12
N SER A 298 -1.50 2.28 17.88
CA SER A 298 -1.77 2.83 16.55
C SER A 298 -1.73 4.35 16.57
N GLY A 299 -1.19 4.96 15.52
CA GLY A 299 -1.11 6.41 15.43
C GLY A 299 -0.31 6.90 14.24
N SER A 300 0.00 8.19 14.32
CA SER A 300 0.93 8.86 13.41
C SER A 300 1.82 9.80 14.21
N THR A 301 3.08 9.94 13.83
CA THR A 301 3.99 10.90 14.48
C THR A 301 4.89 11.58 13.47
N GLU A 302 5.26 12.82 13.77
CA GLU A 302 6.22 13.63 13.04
C GLU A 302 7.26 14.19 14.03
N ARG A 303 8.54 14.12 13.68
CA ARG A 303 9.67 14.63 14.48
C ARG A 303 10.73 15.22 13.56
N ASP A 304 11.28 16.37 13.95
CA ASP A 304 12.36 17.01 13.22
C ASP A 304 13.66 16.95 14.02
N PHE A 305 14.76 16.69 13.31
CA PHE A 305 16.11 16.63 13.85
C PHE A 305 17.02 17.53 13.03
N VAL A 306 17.95 18.22 13.69
CA VAL A 306 18.95 19.07 13.03
C VAL A 306 20.33 18.82 13.61
N ALA A 307 21.29 18.45 12.76
CA ALA A 307 22.67 18.21 13.14
C ALA A 307 23.59 18.26 11.89
N THR A 308 24.90 18.39 12.07
CA THR A 308 25.86 18.26 10.96
C THR A 308 26.18 16.79 10.63
N GLU A 309 25.84 15.90 11.55
CA GLU A 309 25.99 14.45 11.43
C GLU A 309 24.76 13.78 12.02
N MET A 310 24.19 12.82 11.28
CA MET A 310 23.06 12.02 11.70
C MET A 310 23.40 10.55 11.56
N TRP A 311 23.22 9.80 12.64
CA TRP A 311 23.22 8.35 12.64
C TRP A 311 21.78 7.87 12.76
N VAL A 312 21.32 7.02 11.85
CA VAL A 312 19.98 6.45 11.89
C VAL A 312 20.11 4.94 11.94
N PHE A 313 19.49 4.34 12.96
CA PHE A 313 19.42 2.91 13.15
C PHE A 313 17.97 2.47 13.28
N PHE A 314 17.60 1.46 12.50
CA PHE A 314 16.29 0.85 12.47
C PHE A 314 16.44 -0.65 12.67
N ASP A 315 15.83 -1.20 13.72
CA ASP A 315 15.77 -2.63 13.96
C ASP A 315 14.34 -3.04 14.32
N TRP A 316 13.77 -3.90 13.50
CA TRP A 316 12.48 -4.51 13.78
C TRP A 316 12.44 -5.92 13.20
N THR A 317 11.94 -6.86 14.00
CA THR A 317 11.69 -8.22 13.55
C THR A 317 10.25 -8.56 13.81
N ARG A 318 9.54 -8.98 12.77
CA ARG A 318 8.15 -9.44 12.87
C ARG A 318 8.09 -10.70 13.75
N ALA A 319 7.34 -10.62 14.84
CA ALA A 319 7.08 -11.79 15.67
C ALA A 319 6.21 -12.81 14.91
N ALA A 320 6.33 -14.08 15.29
CA ALA A 320 5.68 -15.19 14.57
C ALA A 320 4.14 -15.12 14.55
N ASP A 321 3.58 -14.57 15.61
CA ASP A 321 2.15 -14.36 15.83
C ASP A 321 1.69 -12.96 15.45
N ASP A 322 2.62 -12.09 15.02
CA ASP A 322 2.33 -10.71 14.66
C ASP A 322 1.76 -10.58 13.24
N LYS A 323 0.46 -10.84 13.13
CA LYS A 323 -0.31 -10.69 11.88
C LYS A 323 -1.04 -9.37 11.76
N LYS A 324 -0.75 -8.39 12.63
CA LYS A 324 -1.52 -7.15 12.74
C LYS A 324 -0.66 -5.91 12.72
N SER A 325 0.61 -5.99 13.15
CA SER A 325 1.52 -4.86 13.04
C SER A 325 1.73 -4.49 11.59
N ASN A 326 1.52 -3.22 11.32
CA ASN A 326 1.81 -2.60 10.05
C ASN A 326 2.29 -1.17 10.28
N PHE A 327 3.24 -0.73 9.47
CA PHE A 327 3.71 0.65 9.50
C PHE A 327 4.32 1.05 8.17
N ALA A 328 4.30 2.35 7.90
CA ALA A 328 5.12 3.03 6.92
C ALA A 328 5.84 4.20 7.59
N ILE A 329 7.14 4.29 7.36
CA ILE A 329 8.02 5.29 7.93
C ILE A 329 8.73 5.96 6.77
N GLN A 330 8.73 7.29 6.78
CA GLN A 330 9.46 8.11 5.85
C GLN A 330 10.41 9.03 6.63
N ILE A 331 11.69 9.01 6.26
CA ILE A 331 12.72 9.86 6.84
C ILE A 331 13.28 10.74 5.73
N ASP A 332 12.91 12.02 5.73
CA ASP A 332 13.39 12.96 4.72
C ASP A 332 14.78 13.48 5.08
N ASN A 333 15.77 13.20 4.24
CA ASN A 333 17.16 13.53 4.50
C ASN A 333 17.54 14.82 3.76
N LEU A 334 17.42 15.99 4.38
CA LEU A 334 17.59 17.27 3.68
C LEU A 334 18.84 18.02 4.13
N LEU A 335 19.49 18.72 3.20
CA LEU A 335 20.41 19.80 3.57
C LEU A 335 19.58 21.00 3.99
N LYS A 336 19.82 21.52 5.19
CA LYS A 336 19.22 22.79 5.61
C LYS A 336 19.79 23.87 4.71
N SER A 337 18.93 24.45 3.86
CA SER A 337 19.34 25.56 3.02
C SER A 337 19.82 26.69 3.92
N GLY A 338 21.11 27.02 3.82
CA GLY A 338 21.71 28.13 4.56
C GLY A 338 21.02 29.44 4.18
N THR A 339 19.98 29.80 4.92
CA THR A 339 19.29 31.09 4.88
C THR A 339 19.08 31.45 6.35
N GLY A 340 19.76 32.45 6.93
CA GLY A 340 19.73 33.81 6.42
C GLY A 340 18.28 34.31 6.44
N LEU A 341 17.72 34.56 7.64
CA LEU A 341 16.51 35.37 7.88
C LEU A 341 15.38 35.19 6.83
N GLY A 342 14.79 34.00 6.78
CA GLY A 342 13.53 33.75 6.06
C GLY A 342 12.41 33.54 7.06
N LEU A 343 11.48 34.50 7.15
CA LEU A 343 10.29 34.49 7.99
C LEU A 343 9.62 33.11 8.07
N ALA A 344 9.67 32.49 9.24
CA ALA A 344 8.76 31.41 9.61
C ALA A 344 7.33 31.93 9.42
N HIS A 345 6.61 31.39 8.44
CA HIS A 345 5.15 31.39 8.48
C HIS A 345 4.74 30.46 9.62
N ILE A 346 4.76 30.99 10.84
CA ILE A 346 4.03 30.41 11.95
C ILE A 346 2.56 30.52 11.54
N VAL A 347 1.99 29.42 11.04
CA VAL A 347 0.54 29.27 10.96
C VAL A 347 0.05 29.13 12.40
N VAL A 348 -0.25 30.27 13.03
CA VAL A 348 -1.03 30.29 14.27
C VAL A 348 -2.45 29.91 13.89
N ILE A 349 -2.82 28.65 14.12
CA ILE A 349 -4.21 28.23 14.09
C ILE A 349 -4.90 28.90 15.29
N ALA A 350 -5.48 30.08 15.07
CA ALA A 350 -6.37 30.71 16.03
C ALA A 350 -7.69 29.94 16.06
N VAL A 351 -7.84 29.05 17.04
CA VAL A 351 -9.12 28.40 17.36
C VAL A 351 -10.04 29.46 17.98
N PHE A 352 -10.91 30.06 17.18
CA PHE A 352 -12.02 30.87 17.68
C PHE A 352 -13.13 29.94 18.17
N VAL A 353 -13.22 29.77 19.49
CA VAL A 353 -14.43 29.24 20.15
C VAL A 353 -15.43 30.39 20.22
N VAL A 354 -16.43 30.39 19.33
CA VAL A 354 -17.62 31.23 19.48
C VAL A 354 -18.59 30.50 20.40
N ARG A 355 -18.99 31.16 21.49
CA ARG A 355 -20.05 30.70 22.40
C ARG A 355 -21.42 31.08 21.88
#